data_AF-A0A661ICN8-F1
#
_entry.id   AF-A0A661ICN8-F1
#
_cell.length_a   1.000
_cell.length_b   1.000
_cell.length_c   1.000
_cell.angle_alpha   90.00
_cell.angle_beta   90.00
_cell.angle_gamma   90.00
#
_symmetry.space_group_name_H-M   'P 1'
#
loop_
_entity.id
_entity.type
_entity.pdbx_description
1 polymer ?
#
loop_
_entity_poly.entity_id
_entity_poly.type
_entity_poly.pdbx_seq_one_letter_code
_entity_poly.pdbx_strand_id
1 'polypeptide(L)'
;RYPLAGEFSMHADLARVTRIPADWGLEIGLLAEIYRNVSPKRVCQVDIIDRYEHKHQPLSPDDPSRGLLKMGIDICKSLFRNLASEGVIFNEGVFNSLIATYVGTAHEMLKRYEDDAAINGLVFDRHAESLAVETFTRAIRIAAETFLKDPLGIPLIPSWDRVTSAIPRILDRLREAVEEDNKS
;
A
#
# COMPACT_ATOMS: atom_id res chain seq x y z
N ARG A 1 -14.08 0.45 -4.95
CA ARG A 1 -12.88 0.09 -5.74
C ARG A 1 -11.91 -0.60 -4.81
N TYR A 2 -11.20 -1.64 -5.25
CA TYR A 2 -10.24 -2.39 -4.41
C TYR A 2 -8.81 -1.96 -4.78
N PRO A 3 -8.26 -0.89 -4.17
CA PRO A 3 -7.00 -0.28 -4.58
C PRO A 3 -5.75 -1.11 -4.26
N LEU A 4 -5.89 -2.16 -3.45
CA LEU A 4 -4.80 -3.01 -2.96
C LEU A 4 -4.85 -4.42 -3.55
N ALA A 5 -5.37 -4.58 -4.78
CA ALA A 5 -5.33 -5.86 -5.48
C ALA A 5 -3.88 -6.22 -5.83
N GLY A 6 -3.48 -7.47 -5.57
CA GLY A 6 -2.21 -8.00 -6.06
C GLY A 6 -2.26 -8.29 -7.57
N GLU A 7 -3.46 -8.47 -8.12
CA GLU A 7 -3.72 -8.77 -9.52
C GLU A 7 -4.05 -7.50 -10.32
N PHE A 8 -3.23 -7.20 -11.32
CA PHE A 8 -3.46 -6.10 -12.25
C PHE A 8 -2.92 -6.41 -13.64
N SER A 9 -3.39 -5.66 -14.64
CA SER A 9 -2.87 -5.70 -16.00
C SER A 9 -2.69 -4.28 -16.53
N MET A 10 -1.70 -4.08 -17.38
CA MET A 10 -1.44 -2.79 -18.03
C MET A 10 -0.78 -2.98 -19.39
N HIS A 11 -0.90 -1.96 -20.25
CA HIS A 11 -0.17 -1.93 -21.51
C HIS A 11 1.35 -1.91 -21.25
N ALA A 12 2.12 -2.60 -22.10
CA ALA A 12 3.57 -2.70 -21.97
C ALA A 12 4.25 -1.31 -21.94
N ASP A 13 3.75 -0.35 -22.70
CA ASP A 13 4.29 1.02 -22.73
C ASP A 13 4.13 1.73 -21.37
N LEU A 14 3.01 1.49 -20.68
CA LEU A 14 2.79 2.02 -19.33
C LEU A 14 3.71 1.32 -18.31
N ALA A 15 3.91 0.01 -18.45
CA ALA A 15 4.82 -0.75 -17.58
C ALA A 15 6.28 -0.27 -17.67
N ARG A 16 6.73 0.22 -18.83
CA ARG A 16 8.10 0.73 -19.03
C ARG A 16 8.40 1.98 -18.20
N VAL A 17 7.42 2.88 -18.09
CA VAL A 17 7.57 4.17 -17.43
C VAL A 17 7.16 4.15 -15.96
N THR A 18 6.35 3.17 -15.56
CA THR A 18 5.85 3.03 -14.18
C THR A 18 6.99 2.65 -13.23
N ARG A 19 7.16 3.39 -12.14
CA ARG A 19 8.12 3.05 -11.08
C ARG A 19 7.45 2.17 -10.04
N ILE A 20 7.99 0.97 -9.83
CA ILE A 20 7.39 -0.01 -8.93
C ILE A 20 8.03 0.13 -7.53
N PRO A 21 7.25 0.36 -6.45
CA PRO A 21 7.77 0.31 -5.08
C PRO A 21 8.27 -1.10 -4.73
N ALA A 22 9.32 -1.20 -3.93
CA ALA A 22 9.95 -2.47 -3.57
C ALA A 22 9.35 -3.16 -2.33
N ASP A 23 8.42 -2.51 -1.61
CA ASP A 23 7.88 -2.95 -0.32
C ASP A 23 6.36 -3.20 -0.36
N TRP A 24 5.71 -3.42 0.79
CA TRP A 24 4.25 -3.58 0.93
C TRP A 24 3.45 -2.32 0.57
N GLY A 25 4.14 -1.24 0.20
CA GLY A 25 3.55 -0.10 -0.49
C GLY A 25 3.42 -0.32 -2.00
N LEU A 26 3.68 -1.52 -2.52
CA LEU A 26 3.61 -1.88 -3.94
C LEU A 26 2.29 -1.42 -4.56
N GLU A 27 1.16 -1.84 -4.01
CA GLU A 27 -0.15 -1.60 -4.60
C GLU A 27 -0.53 -0.12 -4.48
N ILE A 28 -0.25 0.53 -3.35
CA ILE A 28 -0.49 1.98 -3.18
C ILE A 28 0.40 2.82 -4.08
N GLY A 29 1.69 2.51 -4.14
CA GLY A 29 2.64 3.27 -4.95
C GLY A 29 2.45 2.99 -6.44
N LEU A 30 2.05 1.77 -6.81
CA LEU A 30 1.58 1.46 -8.15
C LEU A 30 0.34 2.27 -8.49
N LEU A 31 -0.66 2.31 -7.62
CA LEU A 31 -1.86 3.11 -7.81
C LEU A 31 -1.52 4.59 -7.99
N ALA A 32 -0.64 5.13 -7.13
CA ALA A 32 -0.18 6.52 -7.23
C ALA A 32 0.51 6.78 -8.59
N GLU A 33 1.38 5.87 -9.05
CA GLU A 33 2.03 5.97 -10.35
C GLU A 33 1.04 5.86 -11.52
N ILE A 34 0.01 5.02 -11.43
CA ILE A 34 -1.05 4.94 -12.43
C ILE A 34 -1.85 6.24 -12.46
N TYR A 35 -2.25 6.79 -11.31
CA TYR A 35 -2.94 8.09 -11.25
C TYR A 35 -2.10 9.24 -11.78
N ARG A 36 -0.76 9.16 -11.65
CA ARG A 36 0.18 10.14 -12.20
C ARG A 36 0.32 10.06 -13.71
N ASN A 37 0.41 8.84 -14.24
CA ASN A 37 0.74 8.61 -15.65
C ASN A 37 -0.50 8.41 -16.54
N VAL A 38 -1.69 8.21 -15.94
CA VAL A 38 -2.89 7.79 -16.66
C VAL A 38 -4.13 8.56 -16.18
N SER A 39 -4.93 9.05 -17.13
CA SER A 39 -6.24 9.63 -16.81
C SER A 39 -7.15 8.59 -16.14
N PRO A 40 -7.90 8.93 -15.08
CA PRO A 40 -8.85 8.03 -14.43
C PRO A 40 -9.87 7.37 -15.38
N LYS A 41 -10.18 8.01 -16.51
CA LYS A 41 -11.07 7.47 -17.56
C LYS A 41 -10.49 6.25 -18.29
N ARG A 42 -9.18 6.01 -18.16
CA ARG A 42 -8.47 4.86 -18.77
C ARG A 42 -8.16 3.76 -17.76
N VAL A 43 -8.71 3.86 -16.54
CA VAL A 43 -8.58 2.85 -15.49
C VAL A 43 -9.94 2.17 -15.31
N CYS A 44 -9.96 0.84 -15.42
CA CYS A 44 -11.13 0.03 -15.12
C CYS A 44 -10.82 -0.97 -14.00
N GLN A 45 -11.86 -1.42 -13.31
CA GLN A 45 -11.78 -2.52 -12.35
C GLN A 45 -12.72 -3.59 -12.85
N VAL A 46 -12.25 -4.84 -12.91
CA VAL A 46 -13.02 -6.00 -13.34
C VAL A 46 -13.11 -6.94 -12.15
N ASP A 47 -14.30 -7.51 -11.96
CA ASP A 47 -14.48 -8.56 -10.96
C ASP A 47 -13.94 -9.87 -11.51
N ILE A 48 -13.08 -10.54 -10.76
CA ILE A 48 -12.35 -11.72 -11.26
C ILE A 48 -13.05 -13.00 -10.81
N ILE A 49 -13.50 -13.06 -9.55
CA ILE A 49 -14.19 -14.24 -8.98
C ILE A 49 -15.21 -13.80 -7.92
N ASP A 50 -16.29 -14.57 -7.76
CA ASP A 50 -17.35 -14.30 -6.78
C ASP A 50 -16.87 -14.37 -5.31
N ARG A 51 -15.80 -15.11 -5.04
CA ARG A 51 -15.25 -15.30 -3.68
C ARG A 51 -13.73 -15.31 -3.67
N TYR A 52 -13.13 -14.18 -3.30
CA TYR A 52 -11.68 -14.05 -3.13
C TYR A 52 -11.22 -14.52 -1.75
N GLU A 53 -10.65 -15.72 -1.68
CA GLU A 53 -10.02 -16.24 -0.47
C GLU A 53 -8.57 -15.74 -0.38
N HIS A 54 -8.29 -14.90 0.61
CA HIS A 54 -6.96 -14.35 0.85
C HIS A 54 -6.41 -14.85 2.18
N LYS A 55 -5.08 -14.99 2.26
CA LYS A 55 -4.44 -15.41 3.50
C LYS A 55 -4.60 -14.32 4.56
N HIS A 56 -5.38 -14.61 5.59
CA HIS A 56 -5.49 -13.73 6.75
C HIS A 56 -4.14 -13.61 7.45
N GLN A 57 -3.67 -12.37 7.59
CA GLN A 57 -2.46 -12.05 8.34
C GLN A 57 -2.84 -11.68 9.77
N PRO A 58 -2.04 -12.07 10.77
CA PRO A 58 -2.30 -11.69 12.15
C PRO A 58 -2.17 -10.17 12.32
N LEU A 59 -2.87 -9.61 13.31
CA LEU A 59 -2.78 -8.19 13.63
C LEU A 59 -1.35 -7.79 14.06
N SER A 60 -0.68 -8.66 14.82
CA SER A 60 0.67 -8.45 15.36
C SER A 60 0.81 -7.11 16.12
N PRO A 61 -0.05 -6.82 17.12
CA PRO A 61 -0.08 -5.53 17.82
C PRO A 61 1.23 -5.19 18.51
N ASP A 62 2.00 -6.20 18.93
CA ASP A 62 3.24 -6.03 19.68
C ASP A 62 4.49 -5.95 18.80
N ASP A 63 4.46 -6.48 17.58
CA ASP A 63 5.63 -6.60 16.69
C ASP A 63 5.45 -5.78 15.41
N PRO A 64 6.08 -4.58 15.31
CA PRO A 64 5.98 -3.73 14.14
C PRO A 64 6.66 -4.28 12.89
N SER A 65 7.39 -5.40 13.00
CA SER A 65 8.08 -6.05 11.89
C SER A 65 7.25 -7.16 11.23
N ARG A 66 6.02 -7.43 11.72
CA ARG A 66 5.16 -8.51 11.22
C ARG A 66 3.68 -8.11 11.11
N GLY A 67 2.91 -8.95 10.42
CA GLY A 67 1.45 -8.87 10.37
C GLY A 67 0.90 -7.56 9.80
N LEU A 68 -0.35 -7.26 10.18
CA LEU A 68 -1.07 -6.07 9.74
C LEU A 68 -0.46 -4.77 10.28
N LEU A 69 0.18 -4.80 11.45
CA LEU A 69 0.93 -3.64 11.95
C LEU A 69 2.04 -3.22 10.98
N LYS A 70 2.90 -4.15 10.57
CA LYS A 70 3.96 -3.88 9.59
C LYS A 70 3.39 -3.36 8.27
N MET A 71 2.36 -4.03 7.75
CA MET A 71 1.71 -3.61 6.51
C MET A 71 1.15 -2.19 6.61
N GLY A 72 0.47 -1.85 7.70
CA GLY A 72 -0.04 -0.50 7.95
C GLY A 72 1.07 0.55 8.00
N ILE A 73 2.22 0.22 8.60
CA ILE A 73 3.39 1.11 8.64
C ILE A 73 3.93 1.37 7.24
N ASP A 74 4.12 0.31 6.45
CA ASP A 74 4.68 0.40 5.09
C ASP A 74 3.73 1.18 4.15
N ILE A 75 2.42 0.91 4.24
CA ILE A 75 1.36 1.64 3.52
C ILE A 75 1.38 3.13 3.86
N CYS A 76 1.39 3.49 5.15
CA CYS A 76 1.40 4.89 5.58
C CYS A 76 2.67 5.61 5.09
N LYS A 77 3.84 4.98 5.20
CA LYS A 77 5.09 5.55 4.68
C LYS A 77 5.01 5.81 3.18
N SER A 78 4.50 4.85 2.40
CA SER A 78 4.32 5.01 0.95
C SER A 78 3.38 6.17 0.63
N LEU A 79 2.24 6.28 1.34
CA LEU A 79 1.28 7.36 1.16
C LEU A 79 1.90 8.73 1.46
N PHE A 80 2.59 8.89 2.59
CA PHE A 80 3.21 10.16 2.98
C PHE A 80 4.29 10.59 1.97
N ARG A 81 5.12 9.66 1.50
CA ARG A 81 6.14 9.95 0.48
C ARG A 81 5.55 10.35 -0.85
N ASN A 82 4.51 9.66 -1.30
CA ASN A 82 3.84 10.00 -2.56
C ASN A 82 3.23 11.40 -2.48
N LEU A 83 2.48 11.70 -1.42
CA LEU A 83 1.89 13.03 -1.22
C LEU A 83 2.97 14.13 -1.09
N ALA A 84 4.05 13.86 -0.37
CA ALA A 84 5.17 14.80 -0.25
C ALA A 84 5.86 15.05 -1.60
N SER A 85 6.00 14.02 -2.44
CA SER A 85 6.53 14.17 -3.81
C SER A 85 5.65 15.03 -4.71
N GLU A 86 4.37 15.19 -4.37
CA GLU A 86 3.40 16.06 -5.02
C GLU A 86 3.33 17.47 -4.38
N GLY A 87 4.21 17.75 -3.40
CA GLY A 87 4.31 19.05 -2.76
C GLY A 87 3.46 19.22 -1.50
N VAL A 88 2.83 18.14 -1.00
CA VAL A 88 2.14 18.18 0.30
C VAL A 88 3.18 18.32 1.42
N ILE A 89 3.02 19.37 2.23
CA ILE A 89 3.92 19.62 3.37
C ILE A 89 3.41 18.88 4.59
N PHE A 90 4.22 17.96 5.10
CA PHE A 90 3.98 17.28 6.36
C PHE A 90 4.87 17.85 7.46
N ASN A 91 4.26 18.11 8.61
CA ASN A 91 4.94 18.46 9.85
C ASN A 91 4.25 17.74 11.02
N GLU A 92 4.81 17.86 12.22
CA GLU A 92 4.26 17.21 13.41
C GLU A 92 2.79 17.58 13.68
N GLY A 93 2.40 18.83 13.46
CA GLY A 93 1.02 19.29 13.64
C GLY A 93 0.02 18.60 12.70
N VAL A 94 0.41 18.42 11.43
CA VAL A 94 -0.38 17.68 10.44
C VAL A 94 -0.56 16.23 10.88
N PHE A 95 0.51 15.56 11.31
CA PHE A 95 0.43 14.17 11.76
C PHE A 95 -0.38 14.00 13.05
N ASN A 96 -0.25 14.91 14.02
CA ASN A 96 -1.05 14.89 15.23
C ASN A 96 -2.55 15.03 14.91
N SER A 97 -2.88 15.93 13.97
CA SER A 97 -4.26 16.12 13.51
C SER A 97 -4.78 14.89 12.76
N LEU A 98 -3.96 14.28 11.91
CA LEU A 98 -4.29 13.03 11.21
C LEU A 98 -4.60 11.90 12.19
N ILE A 99 -3.74 11.69 13.19
CA ILE A 99 -3.91 10.64 14.21
C ILE A 99 -5.20 10.85 15.00
N ALA A 100 -5.46 12.08 15.45
CA ALA A 100 -6.68 12.40 16.20
C ALA A 100 -7.94 12.17 15.35
N THR A 101 -7.90 12.59 14.08
CA THR A 101 -9.00 12.41 13.13
C THR A 101 -9.25 10.93 12.83
N TYR A 102 -8.18 10.15 12.64
CA TYR A 102 -8.27 8.71 12.43
C TYR A 102 -8.96 8.02 13.61
N VAL A 103 -8.51 8.28 14.84
CA VAL A 103 -9.08 7.67 16.05
C VAL A 103 -10.55 8.05 16.21
N GLY A 104 -10.90 9.33 16.03
CA GLY A 104 -12.30 9.78 16.11
C GLY A 104 -13.19 9.07 15.08
N THR A 105 -12.75 9.06 13.81
CA THR A 105 -13.47 8.38 12.72
C THR A 105 -13.60 6.88 12.98
N ALA A 106 -12.54 6.23 13.46
CA ALA A 106 -12.53 4.81 13.74
C ALA A 106 -13.54 4.45 14.85
N HIS A 107 -13.63 5.24 15.92
CA HIS A 107 -14.63 5.03 16.97
C HIS A 107 -16.08 5.17 16.46
N GLU A 108 -16.34 6.13 15.57
CA GLU A 108 -17.65 6.26 14.92
C GLU A 108 -17.97 5.02 14.06
N MET A 109 -16.99 4.50 13.33
CA MET A 109 -17.15 3.29 12.52
C MET A 109 -17.39 2.05 13.38
N LEU A 110 -16.66 1.89 14.48
CA LEU A 110 -16.86 0.77 15.41
C LEU A 110 -18.32 0.69 15.88
N LYS A 111 -18.87 1.83 16.31
CA LYS A 111 -20.28 1.88 16.74
C LYS A 111 -21.23 1.53 15.60
N ARG A 112 -20.99 2.08 14.40
CA ARG A 112 -21.84 1.81 13.23
C ARG A 112 -21.85 0.33 12.87
N TYR A 113 -20.69 -0.34 12.89
CA TYR A 113 -20.60 -1.76 12.57
C TYR A 113 -21.09 -2.65 13.70
N GLU A 114 -20.99 -2.23 14.96
CA GLU A 114 -21.65 -2.88 16.09
C GLU A 114 -23.18 -2.86 15.92
N ASP A 115 -23.75 -1.70 15.58
CA ASP A 115 -25.18 -1.53 15.33
C ASP A 115 -25.64 -2.36 14.10
N ASP A 116 -24.86 -2.37 13.02
CA ASP A 116 -25.14 -3.16 11.81
C ASP A 116 -25.08 -4.67 12.09
N ALA A 117 -24.06 -5.13 12.81
CA ALA A 117 -23.96 -6.52 13.24
C ALA A 117 -25.16 -6.94 14.10
N ALA A 118 -25.60 -6.08 15.02
CA ALA A 118 -26.76 -6.34 15.86
C ALA A 118 -28.06 -6.50 15.04
N ILE A 119 -28.28 -5.64 14.03
CA ILE A 119 -29.45 -5.74 13.13
C ILE A 119 -29.42 -7.04 12.33
N ASN A 120 -28.23 -7.46 11.88
CA ASN A 120 -28.06 -8.66 11.06
C ASN A 120 -27.88 -9.95 11.89
N GLY A 121 -27.93 -9.88 13.22
CA GLY A 121 -27.72 -11.03 14.10
C GLY A 121 -26.29 -11.59 14.07
N LEU A 122 -25.31 -10.77 13.68
CA LEU A 122 -23.90 -11.13 13.64
C LEU A 122 -23.22 -10.82 14.98
N VAL A 123 -22.18 -11.60 15.30
CA VAL A 123 -21.34 -11.34 16.49
C VAL A 123 -20.34 -10.24 16.17
N PHE A 124 -20.29 -9.21 17.02
CA PHE A 124 -19.30 -8.14 16.93
C PHE A 124 -18.38 -8.15 18.16
N ASP A 125 -17.10 -8.46 17.96
CA ASP A 125 -16.10 -8.41 19.02
C ASP A 125 -15.52 -7.00 19.15
N ARG A 126 -16.16 -6.20 20.00
CA ARG A 126 -15.75 -4.82 20.25
C ARG A 126 -14.32 -4.70 20.77
N HIS A 127 -13.82 -5.68 21.52
CA HIS A 127 -12.48 -5.61 22.06
C HIS A 127 -11.45 -5.85 20.95
N ALA A 128 -11.64 -6.90 20.15
CA ALA A 128 -10.77 -7.20 19.02
C ALA A 128 -10.73 -6.04 18.00
N GLU A 129 -11.89 -5.45 17.70
CA GLU A 129 -11.99 -4.32 16.78
C GLU A 129 -11.34 -3.05 17.36
N SER A 130 -11.49 -2.78 18.66
CA SER A 130 -10.77 -1.66 19.31
C SER A 130 -9.26 -1.86 19.29
N LEU A 131 -8.79 -3.08 19.54
CA LEU A 131 -7.36 -3.43 19.46
C LEU A 131 -6.80 -3.21 18.04
N ALA A 132 -7.59 -3.48 17.01
CA ALA A 132 -7.23 -3.18 15.63
C ALA A 132 -7.06 -1.67 15.41
N VAL A 133 -8.00 -0.85 15.91
CA VAL A 133 -7.90 0.62 15.83
C VAL A 133 -6.64 1.14 16.52
N GLU A 134 -6.33 0.65 17.72
CA GLU A 134 -5.10 1.00 18.45
C GLU A 134 -3.84 0.61 17.67
N THR A 135 -3.84 -0.60 17.10
CA THR A 135 -2.72 -1.11 16.30
C THR A 135 -2.45 -0.25 15.08
N PHE A 136 -3.49 0.10 14.31
CA PHE A 136 -3.33 0.95 13.13
C PHE A 136 -3.00 2.41 13.50
N THR A 137 -3.48 2.89 14.65
CA THR A 137 -3.04 4.19 15.20
C THR A 137 -1.54 4.18 15.49
N ARG A 138 -1.03 3.08 16.07
CA ARG A 138 0.41 2.86 16.28
C ARG A 138 1.16 2.81 14.93
N ALA A 139 0.58 2.17 13.92
CA ALA A 139 1.15 2.11 12.59
C ALA A 139 1.37 3.50 11.97
N ILE A 140 0.34 4.36 12.03
CA ILE A 140 0.39 5.75 11.55
C ILE A 140 1.47 6.55 12.28
N ARG A 141 1.57 6.41 13.61
CA ARG A 141 2.60 7.08 14.43
C ARG A 141 4.02 6.69 14.01
N ILE A 142 4.30 5.39 13.93
CA ILE A 142 5.61 4.88 13.55
C ILE A 142 5.99 5.35 12.13
N ALA A 143 5.02 5.31 11.20
CA ALA A 143 5.22 5.79 9.84
C ALA A 143 5.53 7.30 9.79
N ALA A 144 4.78 8.12 10.53
CA ALA A 144 4.97 9.56 10.61
C ALA A 144 6.35 9.92 11.19
N GLU A 145 6.74 9.30 12.31
CA GLU A 145 8.06 9.49 12.93
C GLU A 145 9.19 9.09 11.98
N THR A 146 9.03 7.98 11.26
CA THR A 146 10.04 7.53 10.28
C THR A 146 10.14 8.52 9.13
N PHE A 147 9.00 9.00 8.61
CA PHE A 147 8.95 9.93 7.49
C PHE A 147 9.56 11.30 7.85
N LEU A 148 9.30 11.82 9.05
CA LEU A 148 9.89 13.08 9.52
C LEU A 148 11.42 12.99 9.66
N LYS A 149 11.95 11.82 10.02
CA LYS A 149 13.41 11.58 10.12
C LYS A 149 14.07 11.44 8.75
N ASP A 150 13.43 10.69 7.85
CA ASP A 150 13.92 10.44 6.50
C ASP A 150 12.74 10.42 5.50
N PRO A 151 12.45 11.56 4.85
CA PRO A 151 11.33 11.69 3.92
C PRO A 151 11.58 10.96 2.59
N LEU A 152 12.83 10.64 2.25
CA LEU A 152 13.16 9.92 1.02
C LEU A 152 13.07 8.41 1.21
N GLY A 153 13.55 7.90 2.35
CA GLY A 153 13.50 6.48 2.68
C GLY A 153 14.18 5.58 1.65
N ILE A 154 13.63 4.39 1.46
CA ILE A 154 14.13 3.44 0.46
C ILE A 154 13.72 3.95 -0.93
N PRO A 155 14.69 4.14 -1.86
CA PRO A 155 14.37 4.60 -3.21
C PRO A 155 13.49 3.57 -3.95
N LEU A 156 12.57 4.07 -4.77
CA LEU A 156 11.77 3.24 -5.67
C LEU A 156 12.67 2.42 -6.61
N ILE A 157 12.20 1.24 -7.03
CA ILE A 157 12.90 0.45 -8.05
C ILE A 157 13.01 1.32 -9.31
N PRO A 158 14.20 1.42 -9.94
CA PRO A 158 14.35 2.16 -11.18
C PRO A 158 13.41 1.63 -12.26
N SER A 159 12.84 2.54 -13.06
CA SER A 159 12.02 2.15 -14.22
C SER A 159 12.83 1.37 -15.25
N TRP A 160 12.17 0.58 -16.09
CA TRP A 160 12.84 -0.15 -17.17
C TRP A 160 13.55 0.77 -18.15
N ASP A 161 13.04 1.97 -18.39
CA ASP A 161 13.73 2.99 -19.20
C ASP A 161 15.06 3.40 -18.58
N ARG A 162 15.10 3.59 -17.25
CA ARG A 162 16.35 3.89 -16.54
C ARG A 162 17.30 2.69 -16.54
N VAL A 163 16.79 1.47 -16.35
CA VAL A 163 17.60 0.24 -16.33
C VAL A 163 18.22 -0.02 -17.70
N THR A 164 17.43 0.07 -18.77
CA THR A 164 17.91 -0.13 -20.16
C THR A 164 18.88 0.95 -20.60
N SER A 165 18.67 2.20 -20.18
CA SER A 165 19.62 3.30 -20.42
C SER A 165 20.94 3.13 -19.65
N ALA A 166 20.91 2.61 -18.42
CA ALA A 166 22.10 2.47 -17.58
C ALA A 166 22.86 1.17 -17.81
N ILE A 167 22.18 0.12 -18.26
CA ILE A 167 22.73 -1.23 -18.45
C ILE A 167 22.46 -1.68 -19.88
N PRO A 168 23.41 -1.41 -20.81
CA PRO A 168 23.30 -1.89 -22.18
C PRO A 168 23.12 -3.41 -22.23
N ARG A 169 22.29 -3.90 -23.16
CA ARG A 169 22.00 -5.34 -23.38
C ARG A 169 21.37 -6.08 -22.21
N ILE A 170 20.84 -5.39 -21.20
CA ILE A 170 20.15 -6.05 -20.07
C ILE A 170 19.01 -6.97 -20.51
N LEU A 171 18.26 -6.58 -21.54
CA LEU A 171 17.17 -7.38 -22.09
C LEU A 171 17.65 -8.67 -22.78
N ASP A 172 18.77 -8.60 -23.51
CA ASP A 172 19.39 -9.78 -24.13
C ASP A 172 19.83 -10.77 -23.05
N ARG A 173 20.51 -10.28 -22.01
CA ARG A 173 21.00 -11.09 -20.89
C ARG A 173 19.85 -11.75 -20.12
N LEU A 174 18.73 -11.04 -19.95
CA LEU A 174 17.52 -11.60 -19.34
C LEU A 174 16.93 -12.71 -20.21
N ARG A 175 16.87 -12.51 -21.53
CA ARG A 175 16.39 -13.54 -22.46
C ARG A 175 17.28 -14.78 -22.40
N GLU A 176 18.59 -14.60 -22.45
CA GLU A 176 19.58 -15.69 -22.33
C GLU A 176 19.38 -16.47 -21.03
N ALA A 177 19.23 -15.78 -19.88
CA ALA A 177 19.00 -16.43 -18.60
C ALA A 177 17.69 -17.25 -18.56
N VAL A 178 16.60 -16.73 -19.13
CA VAL A 178 15.32 -17.47 -19.22
C VAL A 178 15.43 -18.66 -20.16
N GLU A 179 16.15 -18.53 -21.28
CA GLU A 179 16.42 -19.65 -22.19
C GLU A 179 17.30 -20.73 -21.56
N GLU A 180 18.22 -20.37 -20.67
CA GLU A 180 19.01 -21.32 -19.89
C GLU A 180 18.17 -22.02 -18.83
N ASP A 181 17.35 -21.29 -18.08
CA ASP A 181 16.47 -21.85 -17.04
C ASP A 181 15.44 -22.82 -17.62
N ASN A 182 14.85 -22.50 -18.77
CA ASN A 182 13.91 -23.39 -19.48
C ASN A 182 14.53 -24.69 -20.03
N LYS A 183 15.87 -24.80 -20.04
CA LYS A 183 16.56 -26.05 -20.41
C LYS A 183 16.76 -26.99 -19.23
N SER A 184 16.54 -26.52 -18.00
CA SER A 184 16.58 -27.31 -16.75
C SER A 184 15.24 -27.91 -16.39
#